data_AF-A0A2E3VZ05-F1
#
_entry.id   AF-A0A2E3VZ05-F1
#
_cell.length_a   1.000
_cell.length_b   1.000
_cell.length_c   1.000
_cell.angle_alpha   90.00
_cell.angle_beta   90.00
_cell.angle_gamma   90.00
#
_symmetry.space_group_name_H-M   'P 1'
#
loop_
_entity.id
_entity.type
_entity.pdbx_description
1 polymer ?
#
loop_
_entity_poly.entity_id
_entity_poly.type
_entity_poly.pdbx_seq_one_letter_code
_entity_poly.pdbx_strand_id
1 'polypeptide(L)' 'MRIVLIALFLFSPTVFAKKKVIYKYKEYEKFDLGDLEIKGSIVAPGDLSVKERRRKTFERNLLQRRSFDKEMIQDIKFLR' A
#
# COMPACT_ATOMS: atom_id res chain seq x y z
N MET A 1 -43.30 -26.63 -8.77
CA MET A 1 -42.30 -26.27 -7.73
C MET A 1 -40.90 -26.04 -8.29
N ARG A 2 -40.38 -26.86 -9.23
CA ARG A 2 -39.04 -26.65 -9.82
C ARG A 2 -38.92 -25.39 -10.71
N ILE A 3 -39.97 -25.05 -11.46
CA ILE A 3 -39.95 -23.91 -12.40
C ILE A 3 -39.96 -22.56 -11.67
N VAL A 4 -40.64 -22.47 -10.52
CA VAL A 4 -40.70 -21.25 -9.69
C VAL A 4 -39.34 -20.95 -9.06
N LEU A 5 -38.60 -21.98 -8.65
CA LEU A 5 -37.25 -21.85 -8.12
C LEU A 5 -36.23 -21.38 -9.16
N ILE A 6 -36.40 -21.78 -10.43
CA ILE A 6 -35.55 -21.34 -11.54
C ILE A 6 -35.83 -19.89 -11.92
N ALA A 7 -37.10 -19.47 -11.91
CA ALA A 7 -37.49 -18.08 -12.16
C ALA A 7 -36.97 -17.10 -11.09
N LEU A 8 -36.86 -17.55 -9.84
CA LEU A 8 -36.35 -16.74 -8.73
C LEU A 8 -34.82 -16.51 -8.81
N PHE A 9 -34.09 -17.43 -9.47
CA PHE A 9 -32.63 -17.35 -9.60
C PHE A 9 -32.18 -16.41 -10.74
N LEU A 10 -33.07 -16.09 -11.68
CA LEU A 10 -32.77 -15.19 -12.80
C LEU A 10 -32.87 -13.70 -12.44
N PHE A 11 -33.30 -13.37 -11.21
CA PHE A 11 -33.57 -11.99 -10.76
C PHE A 11 -32.48 -11.37 -9.87
N SER A 12 -31.28 -11.95 -9.78
CA SER A 12 -30.16 -11.37 -9.00
C SER A 12 -28.83 -11.62 -9.72
N PRO A 13 -27.85 -10.67 -9.81
CA PRO A 13 -27.75 -9.35 -9.18
C PRO A 13 -27.51 -8.18 -10.18
N THR A 14 -28.29 -7.10 -10.07
CA THR A 14 -28.00 -5.81 -10.75
C THR A 14 -27.31 -4.79 -9.84
N VAL A 15 -26.69 -5.23 -8.74
CA VAL A 15 -26.20 -4.35 -7.66
C VAL A 15 -24.69 -4.10 -7.73
N PHE A 16 -24.11 -3.81 -8.89
CA PHE A 16 -22.72 -3.30 -8.95
C PHE A 16 -22.46 -2.35 -10.14
N ALA A 17 -23.31 -1.35 -10.33
CA ALA A 17 -22.93 -0.19 -11.15
C ALA A 17 -22.07 0.76 -10.32
N LYS A 18 -20.74 0.53 -10.28
CA LYS A 18 -19.81 1.47 -9.65
C LYS A 18 -19.78 2.76 -10.48
N LYS A 19 -20.40 3.82 -9.96
CA LYS A 19 -20.44 5.15 -10.60
C LYS A 19 -19.01 5.57 -10.99
N LYS A 20 -18.80 5.88 -12.27
CA LYS A 20 -17.51 6.35 -12.79
C LYS A 20 -17.20 7.71 -12.15
N VAL A 21 -16.35 7.73 -11.12
CA VAL A 21 -15.88 8.97 -10.50
C VAL A 21 -14.81 9.57 -11.42
N ILE A 22 -15.17 10.66 -12.11
CA ILE A 22 -14.22 11.42 -12.90
C ILE A 22 -13.60 12.46 -11.97
N TYR A 23 -12.35 12.25 -11.57
CA TYR A 23 -11.59 13.21 -10.80
C TYR A 23 -11.19 14.36 -11.74
N LYS A 24 -11.81 15.53 -11.56
CA LYS A 24 -11.36 16.76 -12.19
C LYS A 24 -10.25 17.34 -11.32
N TYR A 25 -9.04 17.38 -11.86
CA TYR A 25 -7.94 18.09 -11.20
C TYR A 25 -8.23 19.59 -11.25
N LYS A 26 -7.93 20.28 -10.15
CA LYS A 26 -8.06 21.73 -10.07
C LYS A 26 -7.10 22.34 -11.11
N GLU A 27 -7.65 23.10 -12.06
CA GLU A 27 -6.83 23.83 -13.03
C GLU A 27 -5.97 24.85 -12.29
N TYR A 28 -4.75 25.08 -12.80
CA TYR A 28 -3.75 25.95 -12.17
C TYR A 28 -4.34 27.34 -11.91
N GLU A 29 -4.60 27.64 -10.64
CA GLU A 29 -4.92 28.98 -10.20
C GLU A 29 -3.66 29.84 -10.33
N LYS A 30 -3.76 30.96 -11.05
CA LYS A 30 -2.71 31.97 -11.06
C LYS A 30 -2.76 32.70 -9.72
N PHE A 31 -1.87 32.33 -8.82
CA PHE A 31 -1.66 33.04 -7.56
C PHE A 31 -0.83 34.29 -7.86
N ASP A 32 -1.41 35.46 -7.63
CA ASP A 32 -0.67 36.72 -7.63
C ASP A 32 0.13 36.78 -6.32
N LEU A 33 1.45 36.63 -6.43
CA LEU A 33 2.39 36.56 -5.31
C LEU A 33 2.87 37.95 -4.89
N GLY A 34 2.08 39.00 -5.16
CA GLY A 34 2.45 40.41 -5.01
C GLY A 34 2.95 40.84 -3.62
N ASP A 35 2.82 39.99 -2.58
CA ASP A 35 3.41 40.22 -1.25
C ASP A 35 3.58 38.91 -0.44
N LEU A 36 4.12 37.86 -1.05
CA LEU A 36 4.51 36.67 -0.27
C LEU A 36 5.82 36.96 0.50
N GLU A 37 5.76 37.81 1.53
CA GLU A 37 6.81 37.87 2.56
C GLU A 37 6.84 36.52 3.28
N ILE A 38 7.66 35.61 2.76
CA ILE A 38 8.06 34.41 3.47
C ILE A 38 8.88 34.92 4.67
N LYS A 39 8.22 35.04 5.82
CA LYS A 39 8.89 35.10 7.13
C LYS A 39 9.60 33.77 7.35
N GLY A 40 10.68 33.56 6.62
CA GLY A 40 11.59 32.46 6.83
C GLY A 40 12.24 32.71 8.17
N SER A 41 11.66 32.16 9.24
CA SER A 41 12.51 31.79 10.36
C SER A 41 13.60 30.93 9.73
N ILE A 42 14.87 31.27 9.97
CA ILE A 42 16.02 30.51 9.46
C ILE A 42 15.96 29.15 10.14
N VAL A 43 15.17 28.23 9.59
CA VAL A 43 15.04 26.87 10.08
C VAL A 43 16.27 26.16 9.55
N ALA A 44 17.22 25.86 10.43
CA ALA A 44 18.40 25.10 10.02
C ALA A 44 17.94 23.72 9.54
N PRO A 45 18.63 23.07 8.59
CA PRO A 45 18.27 21.72 8.14
C PRO A 45 18.14 20.69 9.28
N GLY A 46 18.75 20.95 10.45
CA GLY A 46 18.62 20.14 11.66
C GLY A 46 17.31 20.34 12.45
N ASP A 47 16.60 21.47 12.28
CA ASP A 47 15.29 21.72 12.89
C ASP A 47 14.17 20.94 12.17
N LEU A 48 14.40 20.51 10.93
CA LEU A 48 13.55 19.57 10.19
C LEU A 48 13.86 18.11 10.55
N SER A 49 14.45 17.86 11.72
CA SER A 49 14.79 16.51 12.16
C SER A 49 13.52 15.68 12.31
N VAL A 50 13.37 14.70 11.42
CA VAL A 50 12.32 13.69 11.51
C VAL A 50 12.60 12.86 12.76
N LYS A 51 11.66 12.89 13.72
CA LYS A 51 11.70 12.03 14.92
C LYS A 51 12.01 10.59 14.48
N GLU A 52 13.12 10.02 14.96
CA GLU A 52 13.50 8.65 14.66
C GLU A 52 12.33 7.72 15.03
N ARG A 53 11.70 7.16 14.01
CA ARG A 53 10.62 6.19 14.21
C ARG A 53 11.29 4.93 14.74
N ARG A 54 10.81 4.40 15.87
CA ARG A 54 11.29 3.10 16.36
C ARG A 54 11.10 2.07 15.25
N ARG A 55 12.21 1.52 14.74
CA ARG A 55 12.18 0.44 13.76
C ARG A 55 11.50 -0.76 14.40
N LYS A 56 10.37 -1.19 13.84
CA LYS A 56 9.72 -2.43 14.27
C LYS A 56 10.54 -3.58 13.69
N THR A 57 11.29 -4.28 14.53
CA THR A 57 11.96 -5.52 14.13
C THR A 57 10.87 -6.57 13.96
N PHE A 58 10.67 -7.05 12.74
CA PHE A 58 9.75 -8.14 12.47
C PHE A 58 10.46 -9.45 12.80
N GLU A 59 10.26 -9.96 14.02
CA GLU A 59 10.64 -11.32 14.38
C GLU A 59 9.52 -12.26 13.93
N ARG A 60 9.56 -12.67 12.66
CA ARG A 60 8.70 -13.75 12.18
C ARG A 60 9.58 -14.95 11.85
N ASN A 61 9.27 -16.08 12.48
CA ASN A 61 9.85 -17.36 12.11
C ASN A 61 9.52 -17.65 10.64
N LEU A 62 10.55 -17.77 9.81
CA LEU A 62 10.40 -18.20 8.44
C LEU A 62 9.92 -19.65 8.44
N LEU A 63 8.96 -19.98 7.57
CA LEU A 63 8.55 -21.36 7.39
C LEU A 63 9.71 -22.11 6.73
N GLN A 64 10.34 -23.00 7.48
CA GLN A 64 11.40 -23.87 6.97
C GLN A 64 10.83 -25.22 6.57
N ARG A 65 11.38 -25.79 5.50
CA ARG A 65 11.07 -27.17 5.11
C ARG A 65 11.64 -28.12 6.17
N ARG A 66 10.98 -29.26 6.39
CA ARG A 66 11.48 -30.30 7.31
C ARG A 66 12.85 -30.85 6.92
N SER A 67 13.24 -30.70 5.65
CA SER A 67 14.53 -31.13 5.09
C SER A 67 15.58 -30.03 5.00
N PHE A 68 15.28 -28.80 5.42
CA PHE A 68 16.15 -27.62 5.19
C PHE A 68 17.59 -27.86 5.67
N ASP A 69 17.77 -28.37 6.87
CA ASP A 69 19.10 -28.62 7.43
C ASP A 69 19.90 -29.68 6.66
N LYS A 70 19.21 -30.71 6.14
CA LYS A 70 19.86 -31.77 5.35
C LYS A 70 20.34 -31.23 4.00
N GLU A 71 19.53 -30.40 3.36
CA GLU A 71 19.86 -29.74 2.08
C GLU A 71 21.02 -28.76 2.28
N MET A 72 20.95 -27.90 3.30
CA MET A 72 22.04 -26.98 3.68
C MET A 72 23.38 -27.69 3.90
N ILE A 73 23.39 -28.83 4.60
CA ILE A 73 24.62 -29.60 4.84
C ILE A 73 25.20 -30.16 3.54
N GLN A 74 24.36 -30.61 2.60
CA GLN A 74 24.82 -31.07 1.29
C GLN A 74 25.40 -29.91 0.48
N ASP A 75 24.70 -28.78 0.44
CA ASP A 75 25.15 -27.58 -0.26
C ASP A 75 26.50 -27.08 0.28
N ILE A 76 26.70 -27.06 1.61
CA ILE A 76 27.98 -26.71 2.24
C ILE A 76 29.10 -27.69 1.87
N LYS A 77 28.81 -28.99 1.78
CA LYS A 77 29.81 -30.00 1.41
C LYS A 77 30.24 -29.90 -0.04
N PHE A 78 29.35 -29.45 -0.92
CA PHE A 78 29.60 -29.34 -2.35
C PHE A 78 29.81 -27.88 -2.82
N LEU A 79 29.89 -26.93 -1.89
CA LEU A 79 30.31 -25.57 -2.14
C LEU A 79 31.74 -25.59 -2.68
N ARG A 80 31.88 -25.32 -3.98
CA ARG A 80 33.14 -25.27 -4.71
C ARG A 80 33.61 -23.83 -4.86
#